data_AF-A0A7J3IAJ2-F1
#
_entry.id   AF-A0A7J3IAJ2-F1
#
_cell.length_a   1.000
_cell.length_b   1.000
_cell.length_c   1.000
_cell.angle_alpha   90.00
_cell.angle_beta   90.00
_cell.angle_gamma   90.00
#
_symmetry.space_group_name_H-M   'P 1'
#
loop_
_entity.id
_entity.type
_entity.pdbx_description
1 polymer ?
#
loop_
_entity_poly.entity_id
_entity_poly.type
_entity_poly.pdbx_seq_one_letter_code
_entity_poly.pdbx_strand_id
1 'polypeptide(L)'
;MAIVINEDDIALLISTAYSIPSLLDMNVLPVIDRSHVIKMVEMFMDEAIMYVRNLGIEPLSSKYIKEDIYMLCDNLLKYIGEFEGGLIPQADILKHISGCSTIAVLHSHPIPIPVPTLEDLISSSQIGYNVECVISKSSSCLATMVCMEPLKTWRDVISAFYDINDYFLESARYIVVGDHSQIEFLPFPNTDEQNNMIRVFIEVLSRYAKISYARIDLANRIYDVEIFNRV
;
A
#
# COMPACT_ATOMS: atom_id res chain seq x y z
N MET A 1 21.75 12.93 -8.24
CA MET A 1 22.54 12.10 -7.30
C MET A 1 21.54 11.06 -6.80
N ALA A 2 21.78 9.76 -7.03
CA ALA A 2 20.87 8.73 -6.52
C ALA A 2 20.89 8.77 -4.99
N ILE A 3 19.72 8.78 -4.37
CA ILE A 3 19.55 8.90 -2.92
C ILE A 3 19.41 7.49 -2.40
N VAL A 4 20.55 6.90 -2.04
CA VAL A 4 20.56 5.54 -1.52
C VAL A 4 19.97 5.56 -0.11
N ILE A 5 18.72 5.10 0.06
CA ILE A 5 18.27 4.59 1.36
C ILE A 5 19.27 3.51 1.77
N ASN A 6 19.92 3.74 2.90
CA ASN A 6 20.90 2.82 3.47
C ASN A 6 20.20 1.80 4.40
N GLU A 7 20.95 0.83 4.91
CA GLU A 7 20.39 -0.23 5.74
C GLU A 7 19.81 0.27 7.08
N ASP A 8 20.40 1.31 7.67
CA ASP A 8 19.91 1.91 8.92
C ASP A 8 18.56 2.60 8.72
N ASP A 9 18.39 3.29 7.58
CA ASP A 9 17.12 3.92 7.18
C ASP A 9 16.02 2.87 6.99
N ILE A 10 16.35 1.73 6.35
CA ILE A 10 15.41 0.61 6.19
C ILE A 10 15.04 0.04 7.56
N ALA A 11 16.01 -0.14 8.46
CA ALA A 11 15.75 -0.64 9.81
C ALA A 11 14.81 0.29 10.61
N LEU A 12 14.99 1.62 10.49
CA LEU A 12 14.09 2.60 11.08
C LEU A 12 12.67 2.46 10.52
N LEU A 13 12.51 2.35 9.21
CA LEU A 13 11.19 2.18 8.57
C LEU A 13 10.51 0.87 8.99
N ILE A 14 11.25 -0.24 9.02
CA ILE A 14 10.76 -1.56 9.46
C ILE A 14 10.29 -1.53 10.91
N SER A 15 10.86 -0.67 11.76
CA SER A 15 10.46 -0.58 13.17
C SER A 15 8.99 -0.16 13.37
N THR A 16 8.34 0.41 12.36
CA THR A 16 6.93 0.79 12.39
C THR A 16 5.98 -0.40 12.23
N ALA A 17 6.46 -1.52 11.67
CA ALA A 17 5.66 -2.70 11.31
C ALA A 17 4.84 -3.30 12.46
N TYR A 18 5.29 -3.10 13.70
CA TYR A 18 4.70 -3.70 14.89
C TYR A 18 3.41 -3.02 15.36
N SER A 19 3.12 -1.80 14.86
CA SER A 19 1.96 -1.01 15.28
C SER A 19 0.99 -0.68 14.16
N ILE A 20 1.29 -1.03 12.91
CA ILE A 20 0.46 -0.63 11.77
C ILE A 20 -0.95 -1.23 11.83
N PRO A 21 -1.99 -0.48 11.42
CA PRO A 21 -3.34 -0.98 11.31
C PRO A 21 -3.44 -2.10 10.25
N SER A 22 -4.31 -3.08 10.49
CA SER A 22 -4.63 -4.11 9.49
C SER A 22 -6.02 -4.69 9.67
N LEU A 23 -6.71 -4.90 8.56
CA LEU A 23 -7.99 -5.61 8.54
C LEU A 23 -7.84 -7.09 8.89
N LEU A 24 -6.64 -7.66 8.78
CA LEU A 24 -6.38 -9.04 9.24
C LEU A 24 -6.57 -9.22 10.75
N ASP A 25 -6.53 -8.13 11.52
CA ASP A 25 -6.77 -8.17 12.97
C ASP A 25 -8.28 -8.19 13.32
N MET A 26 -9.16 -8.09 12.31
CA MET A 26 -10.61 -8.14 12.49
C MET A 26 -11.15 -9.57 12.40
N ASN A 27 -12.05 -9.93 13.31
CA ASN A 27 -12.65 -11.28 13.37
C ASN A 27 -13.63 -11.58 12.23
N VAL A 28 -14.29 -10.55 11.69
CA VAL A 28 -15.32 -10.69 10.66
C VAL A 28 -15.11 -9.59 9.63
N LEU A 29 -14.95 -10.00 8.38
CA LEU A 29 -14.79 -9.10 7.24
C LEU A 29 -15.86 -9.41 6.19
N PRO A 30 -16.50 -8.38 5.59
CA PRO A 30 -17.46 -8.55 4.51
C PRO A 30 -16.74 -8.84 3.19
N VAL A 31 -16.27 -10.08 3.04
CA VAL A 31 -15.52 -10.52 1.87
C VAL A 31 -16.46 -11.10 0.82
N ILE A 32 -16.26 -10.71 -0.44
CA ILE A 32 -16.96 -11.26 -1.60
C ILE A 32 -15.95 -11.73 -2.65
N ASP A 33 -16.39 -12.67 -3.49
CA ASP A 33 -15.58 -13.17 -4.60
C ASP A 33 -15.57 -12.18 -5.77
N ARG A 34 -14.48 -12.20 -6.54
CA ARG A 34 -14.26 -11.35 -7.73
C ARG A 34 -15.42 -11.41 -8.73
N SER A 35 -16.07 -12.56 -8.89
CA SER A 35 -17.22 -12.70 -9.81
C SER A 35 -18.38 -11.77 -9.44
N HIS A 36 -18.58 -11.49 -8.15
CA HIS A 36 -19.59 -10.54 -7.70
C HIS A 36 -19.15 -9.10 -7.99
N VAL A 37 -17.88 -8.77 -7.79
CA VAL A 37 -17.33 -7.45 -8.11
C VAL A 37 -17.48 -7.14 -9.59
N ILE A 38 -17.04 -8.04 -10.47
CA ILE A 38 -17.16 -7.86 -11.94
C ILE A 38 -18.61 -7.59 -12.33
N LYS A 39 -19.55 -8.37 -11.77
CA LYS A 39 -20.97 -8.18 -12.04
C LYS A 39 -21.48 -6.80 -11.60
N MET A 40 -20.96 -6.25 -10.51
CA MET A 40 -21.37 -4.95 -9.97
C MET A 40 -20.72 -3.75 -10.68
N VAL A 41 -19.56 -3.92 -11.31
CA VAL A 41 -18.92 -2.84 -12.10
C VAL A 41 -19.82 -2.37 -13.25
N GLU A 42 -20.70 -3.24 -13.75
CA GLU A 42 -21.66 -2.94 -14.81
C GLU A 42 -23.01 -2.39 -14.30
N MET A 43 -23.20 -2.28 -12.98
CA MET A 43 -24.44 -1.87 -12.34
C MET A 43 -24.42 -0.38 -11.96
N PHE A 44 -25.60 0.21 -11.81
CA PHE A 44 -25.72 1.48 -11.10
C PHE A 44 -25.41 1.27 -9.61
N MET A 45 -24.88 2.31 -8.94
CA MET A 45 -24.47 2.23 -7.53
C MET A 45 -25.60 1.72 -6.61
N ASP A 46 -26.83 2.24 -6.78
CA ASP A 46 -27.99 1.80 -6.00
C ASP A 46 -28.31 0.30 -6.18
N GLU A 47 -28.15 -0.21 -7.40
CA GLU A 47 -28.35 -1.63 -7.71
C GLU A 47 -27.26 -2.50 -7.10
N ALA A 48 -26.00 -2.05 -7.15
CA ALA A 48 -24.88 -2.72 -6.52
C ALA A 48 -25.06 -2.79 -4.99
N ILE A 49 -25.48 -1.69 -4.36
CA ILE A 49 -25.80 -1.65 -2.92
C ILE A 49 -26.92 -2.64 -2.57
N MET A 50 -27.99 -2.67 -3.36
CA MET A 50 -29.07 -3.64 -3.17
C MET A 50 -28.57 -5.08 -3.35
N TYR A 51 -27.72 -5.32 -4.34
CA TYR A 51 -27.14 -6.63 -4.61
C TYR A 51 -26.31 -7.14 -3.42
N VAL A 52 -25.41 -6.31 -2.88
CA VAL A 52 -24.61 -6.64 -1.68
C VAL A 52 -25.50 -6.97 -0.48
N ARG A 53 -26.55 -6.16 -0.24
CA ARG A 53 -27.50 -6.42 0.86
C ARG A 53 -28.27 -7.74 0.67
N ASN A 54 -28.63 -8.08 -0.56
CA ASN A 54 -29.30 -9.34 -0.89
C ASN A 54 -28.39 -10.56 -0.71
N LEU A 55 -27.07 -10.38 -0.76
CA LEU A 55 -26.10 -11.41 -0.37
C LEU A 55 -25.95 -11.56 1.15
N GLY A 56 -26.63 -10.72 1.94
CA GLY A 56 -26.50 -10.70 3.40
C GLY A 56 -25.17 -10.10 3.87
N ILE A 57 -24.50 -9.32 3.03
CA ILE A 57 -23.23 -8.67 3.34
C ILE A 57 -23.51 -7.26 3.85
N GLU A 58 -22.98 -6.93 5.03
CA GLU A 58 -22.97 -5.58 5.57
C GLU A 58 -21.62 -4.93 5.28
N PRO A 59 -21.56 -3.84 4.48
CA PRO A 59 -20.31 -3.16 4.17
C PRO A 59 -19.54 -2.71 5.41
N LEU A 60 -18.22 -2.82 5.35
CA LEU A 60 -17.32 -2.34 6.39
C LEU A 60 -17.29 -0.81 6.34
N SER A 61 -17.49 -0.15 7.48
CA SER A 61 -17.37 1.32 7.55
C SER A 61 -15.95 1.78 7.18
N SER A 62 -15.84 2.83 6.36
CA SER A 62 -14.57 3.42 5.93
C SER A 62 -13.66 3.88 7.07
N LYS A 63 -14.20 4.14 8.27
CA LYS A 63 -13.43 4.46 9.49
C LYS A 63 -12.43 3.36 9.91
N TYR A 64 -12.62 2.14 9.42
CA TYR A 64 -11.71 1.01 9.68
C TYR A 64 -10.59 0.92 8.63
N ILE A 65 -10.68 1.68 7.54
CA ILE A 65 -9.62 1.81 6.54
C ILE A 65 -8.69 2.90 7.03
N LYS A 66 -7.67 2.49 7.80
CA LYS A 66 -6.73 3.38 8.46
C LYS A 66 -5.33 3.19 7.90
N GLU A 67 -4.63 4.29 7.69
CA GLU A 67 -3.24 4.30 7.24
C GLU A 67 -2.40 5.16 8.19
N ASP A 68 -1.38 4.56 8.80
CA ASP A 68 -0.32 5.29 9.48
C ASP A 68 0.68 5.83 8.47
N ILE A 69 1.10 7.09 8.66
CA ILE A 69 2.07 7.77 7.80
C ILE A 69 3.29 8.16 8.60
N TYR A 70 4.46 7.85 8.04
CA TYR A 70 5.77 8.19 8.55
C TYR A 70 6.59 8.89 7.47
N MET A 71 7.47 9.80 7.90
CA MET A 71 8.44 10.45 7.04
C MET A 71 9.82 10.26 7.61
N LEU A 72 10.73 9.73 6.81
CA LEU A 72 12.16 9.73 7.10
C LEU A 72 12.80 10.96 6.43
N CYS A 73 13.33 11.84 7.27
CA CYS A 73 13.97 13.09 6.87
C CYS A 73 15.39 13.09 7.43
N ASP A 74 16.40 12.93 6.56
CA ASP A 74 17.82 12.89 6.92
C ASP A 74 18.11 11.96 8.14
N ASN A 75 17.58 10.73 8.08
CA ASN A 75 17.67 9.66 9.09
C ASN A 75 16.82 9.88 10.37
N LEU A 76 15.99 10.91 10.42
CA LEU A 76 15.02 11.12 11.48
C LEU A 76 13.64 10.64 11.04
N LEU A 77 13.16 9.55 11.64
CA LEU A 77 11.82 9.03 11.43
C LEU A 77 10.80 9.86 12.22
N LYS A 78 9.81 10.42 11.54
CA LYS A 78 8.72 11.20 12.12
C LYS A 78 7.40 10.50 11.85
N TYR A 79 6.61 10.29 12.89
CA TYR A 79 5.20 9.93 12.73
C TYR A 79 4.40 11.18 12.36
N ILE A 80 3.68 11.11 11.24
CA ILE A 80 2.87 12.22 10.72
C ILE A 80 1.44 12.12 11.27
N GLY A 81 0.87 10.91 11.26
CA GLY A 81 -0.47 10.65 11.78
C GLY A 81 -1.09 9.38 11.21
N GLU A 82 -2.28 9.07 11.73
CA GLU A 82 -3.18 8.04 11.21
C GLU A 82 -4.33 8.73 10.46
N PHE A 83 -4.60 8.30 9.23
CA PHE A 83 -5.65 8.87 8.39
C PHE A 83 -6.68 7.80 8.00
N GLU A 84 -7.95 8.20 7.94
CA GLU A 84 -9.07 7.32 7.60
C GLU A 84 -9.45 7.45 6.12
N GLY A 85 -9.97 6.37 5.54
CA GLY A 85 -10.54 6.36 4.19
C GLY A 85 -9.52 6.37 3.05
N GLY A 86 -8.27 5.99 3.30
CA GLY A 86 -7.23 5.88 2.27
C GLY A 86 -6.82 7.22 1.64
N LEU A 87 -7.17 8.35 2.28
CA LEU A 87 -6.83 9.68 1.80
C LEU A 87 -5.83 10.33 2.75
N ILE A 88 -4.61 10.52 2.27
CA ILE A 88 -3.56 11.19 3.04
C ILE A 88 -3.55 12.68 2.66
N PRO A 89 -3.85 13.62 3.59
CA PRO A 89 -3.86 15.03 3.28
C PRO A 89 -2.45 15.55 2.97
N GLN A 90 -2.20 15.91 1.70
CA GLN A 90 -0.90 16.41 1.25
C GLN A 90 -0.42 17.63 2.06
N ALA A 91 -1.36 18.47 2.51
CA ALA A 91 -1.07 19.65 3.32
C ALA A 91 -0.41 19.30 4.66
N ASP A 92 -0.73 18.15 5.25
CA ASP A 92 -0.09 17.71 6.48
C ASP A 92 1.34 17.25 6.20
N ILE A 93 1.56 16.50 5.11
CA ILE A 93 2.91 16.07 4.71
C ILE A 93 3.82 17.27 4.40
N LEU A 94 3.31 18.27 3.66
CA LEU A 94 4.06 19.47 3.28
C LEU A 94 4.61 20.27 4.46
N LYS A 95 3.96 20.22 5.63
CA LYS A 95 4.46 20.88 6.85
C LYS A 95 5.78 20.28 7.35
N HIS A 96 6.06 19.02 7.02
CA HIS A 96 7.21 18.28 7.55
C HIS A 96 8.41 18.20 6.59
N ILE A 97 8.24 18.64 5.34
CA ILE A 97 9.25 18.55 4.28
C ILE A 97 10.35 19.62 4.40
N SER A 98 10.06 20.76 5.01
CA SER A 98 10.99 21.88 5.04
C SER A 98 12.32 21.50 5.72
N GLY A 99 13.42 21.69 4.99
CA GLY A 99 14.78 21.44 5.49
C GLY A 99 15.27 20.00 5.34
N CYS A 100 14.48 19.08 4.78
CA CYS A 100 14.92 17.72 4.46
C CYS A 100 15.65 17.70 3.12
N SER A 101 16.86 17.13 3.09
CA SER A 101 17.58 16.93 1.83
C SER A 101 17.08 15.69 1.08
N THR A 102 16.65 14.69 1.85
CA THR A 102 16.07 13.43 1.40
C THR A 102 14.76 13.19 2.14
N ILE A 103 13.74 12.77 1.39
CA ILE A 103 12.40 12.48 1.88
C ILE A 103 12.02 11.08 1.44
N ALA A 104 11.96 10.14 2.38
CA ALA A 104 11.27 8.88 2.18
C ALA A 104 9.95 8.92 2.96
N VAL A 105 8.86 8.59 2.28
CA VAL A 105 7.54 8.44 2.91
C VAL A 105 7.25 6.95 3.07
N LEU A 106 6.71 6.59 4.22
CA LEU A 106 6.20 5.26 4.49
C LEU A 106 4.76 5.38 4.91
N HIS A 107 3.88 4.65 4.26
CA HIS A 107 2.50 4.49 4.71
C HIS A 107 2.11 3.03 4.86
N SER A 108 1.20 2.76 5.79
CA SER A 108 0.67 1.42 5.97
C SER A 108 -0.56 1.18 5.10
N HIS A 109 -0.66 0.05 4.40
CA HIS A 109 -1.95 -0.38 3.85
C HIS A 109 -2.69 -1.26 4.86
N PRO A 110 -4.00 -1.02 5.10
CA PRO A 110 -4.80 -1.82 6.01
C PRO A 110 -5.19 -3.18 5.39
N ILE A 111 -5.11 -3.29 4.06
CA ILE A 111 -5.24 -4.53 3.29
C ILE A 111 -3.86 -5.18 3.11
N PRO A 112 -3.79 -6.51 2.87
CA PRO A 112 -2.53 -7.23 2.80
C PRO A 112 -1.88 -7.06 1.41
N ILE A 113 -1.65 -5.82 0.99
CA ILE A 113 -0.97 -5.47 -0.25
C ILE A 113 0.19 -4.56 0.14
N PRO A 114 1.45 -5.01 0.04
CA PRO A 114 2.59 -4.21 0.51
C PRO A 114 3.21 -3.38 -0.62
N VAL A 115 2.46 -3.08 -1.69
CA VAL A 115 2.98 -2.31 -2.83
C VAL A 115 2.29 -0.96 -2.94
N PRO A 116 3.01 0.10 -3.36
CA PRO A 116 2.38 1.38 -3.71
C PRO A 116 1.33 1.21 -4.81
N THR A 117 0.19 1.89 -4.63
CA THR A 117 -0.82 2.09 -5.68
C THR A 117 -0.33 3.09 -6.72
N LEU A 118 -1.04 3.18 -7.84
CA LEU A 118 -0.73 4.19 -8.86
C LEU A 118 -0.90 5.61 -8.29
N GLU A 119 -1.92 5.81 -7.46
CA GLU A 119 -2.20 7.06 -6.76
C GLU A 119 -1.05 7.47 -5.85
N ASP A 120 -0.48 6.51 -5.10
CA ASP A 120 0.69 6.74 -4.26
C ASP A 120 1.85 7.27 -5.09
N LEU A 121 2.19 6.60 -6.20
CA LEU A 121 3.28 7.01 -7.09
C LEU A 121 3.06 8.40 -7.70
N ILE A 122 1.82 8.72 -8.09
CA ILE A 122 1.46 10.05 -8.60
C ILE A 122 1.65 11.09 -7.50
N SER A 123 1.21 10.79 -6.27
CA SER A 123 1.38 11.65 -5.10
C SER A 123 2.87 11.90 -4.82
N SER A 124 3.71 10.86 -4.82
CA SER A 124 5.16 10.98 -4.65
C SER A 124 5.77 11.91 -5.70
N SER A 125 5.31 11.78 -6.96
CA SER A 125 5.77 12.65 -8.04
C SER A 125 5.34 14.11 -7.87
N GLN A 126 4.14 14.37 -7.36
CA GLN A 126 3.59 15.72 -7.22
C GLN A 126 4.19 16.46 -6.02
N ILE A 127 4.39 15.75 -4.91
CA ILE A 127 4.89 16.33 -3.67
C ILE A 127 6.42 16.35 -3.65
N GLY A 128 7.06 15.47 -4.42
CA GLY A 128 8.51 15.46 -4.63
C GLY A 128 9.26 14.56 -3.65
N TYR A 129 8.68 13.41 -3.28
CA TYR A 129 9.38 12.42 -2.46
C TYR A 129 10.53 11.80 -3.25
N ASN A 130 11.58 11.40 -2.54
CA ASN A 130 12.67 10.64 -3.14
C ASN A 130 12.36 9.15 -3.14
N VAL A 131 11.67 8.68 -2.11
CA VAL A 131 11.26 7.28 -1.97
C VAL A 131 9.83 7.18 -1.47
N GLU A 132 9.08 6.27 -2.08
CA GLU A 132 7.75 5.83 -1.63
C GLU A 132 7.86 4.44 -1.02
N CYS A 133 7.34 4.25 0.18
CA CYS A 133 7.32 2.96 0.86
C CYS A 133 5.91 2.61 1.32
N VAL A 134 5.51 1.37 1.06
CA VAL A 134 4.30 0.78 1.64
C VAL A 134 4.69 -0.35 2.56
N ILE A 135 4.03 -0.43 3.71
CA ILE A 135 4.09 -1.59 4.59
C ILE A 135 2.69 -2.14 4.85
N SER A 136 2.54 -3.45 4.87
CA SER A 136 1.28 -4.06 5.29
C SER A 136 1.50 -5.41 5.95
N LYS A 137 0.54 -5.80 6.78
CA LYS A 137 0.51 -7.16 7.32
C LYS A 137 0.06 -8.11 6.22
N SER A 138 0.87 -9.12 5.94
CA SER A 138 0.53 -10.23 5.05
C SER A 138 -0.17 -11.37 5.81
N SER A 139 0.05 -11.46 7.12
CA SER A 139 -0.61 -12.39 8.05
C SER A 139 -0.54 -11.86 9.49
N SER A 140 -1.09 -12.60 10.44
CA SER A 140 -0.99 -12.26 11.88
C SER A 140 0.44 -12.18 12.42
N CYS A 141 1.41 -12.84 11.77
CA CYS A 141 2.81 -12.91 12.21
C CYS A 141 3.81 -12.33 11.21
N LEU A 142 3.32 -11.82 10.07
CA LEU A 142 4.16 -11.39 8.96
C LEU A 142 3.72 -10.01 8.48
N ALA A 143 4.67 -9.09 8.39
CA ALA A 143 4.53 -7.87 7.63
C ALA A 143 5.52 -7.85 6.47
N THR A 144 5.16 -7.11 5.43
CA THR A 144 5.98 -6.93 4.25
C THR A 144 6.05 -5.45 3.95
N MET A 145 7.25 -4.95 3.63
CA MET A 145 7.46 -3.57 3.21
C MET A 145 8.09 -3.55 1.82
N VAL A 146 7.61 -2.66 0.95
CA VAL A 146 8.23 -2.36 -0.34
C VAL A 146 8.51 -0.87 -0.40
N CYS A 147 9.76 -0.52 -0.65
CA CYS A 147 10.21 0.84 -0.91
C CYS A 147 10.67 0.97 -2.36
N MET A 148 10.43 2.14 -2.95
CA MET A 148 10.78 2.44 -4.33
C MET A 148 11.45 3.79 -4.47
N GLU A 149 12.61 3.81 -5.11
CA GLU A 149 13.35 5.01 -5.49
C GLU A 149 13.50 5.05 -7.02
N PRO A 150 12.99 6.07 -7.73
CA PRO A 150 13.12 6.14 -9.18
C PRO A 150 14.59 6.30 -9.60
N LEU A 151 15.04 5.52 -10.59
CA LEU A 151 16.41 5.65 -11.14
C LEU A 151 16.59 6.94 -11.94
N LYS A 152 15.50 7.47 -12.50
CA LYS A 152 15.48 8.72 -13.29
C LYS A 152 14.40 9.66 -12.80
N THR A 153 13.13 9.30 -13.01
CA THR A 153 11.98 10.12 -12.62
C THR A 153 10.80 9.24 -12.19
N TRP A 154 9.95 9.76 -11.32
CA TRP A 154 8.67 9.11 -11.00
C TRP A 154 7.78 8.93 -12.23
N ARG A 155 7.86 9.82 -13.23
CA ARG A 155 7.09 9.68 -14.47
C ARG A 155 7.41 8.39 -15.21
N ASP A 156 8.68 7.98 -15.24
CA ASP A 156 9.09 6.73 -15.88
C ASP A 156 8.51 5.52 -15.14
N VAL A 157 8.54 5.56 -13.81
CA VAL A 157 7.96 4.52 -12.94
C VAL A 157 6.45 4.43 -13.13
N ILE A 158 5.73 5.56 -13.05
CA ILE A 158 4.29 5.66 -13.24
C ILE A 158 3.88 5.09 -14.61
N SER A 159 4.63 5.45 -15.67
CA SER A 159 4.35 4.93 -17.01
C SER A 159 4.47 3.41 -17.08
N ALA A 160 5.47 2.81 -16.42
CA ALA A 160 5.64 1.36 -16.39
C ALA A 160 4.64 0.67 -15.46
N PHE A 161 4.17 1.37 -14.41
CA PHE A 161 3.17 0.82 -13.48
C PHE A 161 1.82 0.57 -14.16
N TYR A 162 1.43 1.40 -15.13
CA TYR A 162 0.21 1.18 -15.91
C TYR A 162 0.14 -0.21 -16.56
N ASP A 163 1.29 -0.79 -16.95
CA ASP A 163 1.34 -2.12 -17.57
C ASP A 163 1.00 -3.26 -16.59
N ILE A 164 1.06 -3.00 -15.28
CA ILE A 164 0.82 -3.98 -14.22
C ILE A 164 -0.37 -3.63 -13.31
N ASN A 165 -1.00 -2.46 -13.48
CA ASN A 165 -2.08 -2.00 -12.61
C ASN A 165 -3.24 -3.01 -12.54
N ASP A 166 -3.62 -3.56 -13.70
CA ASP A 166 -4.73 -4.51 -13.78
C ASP A 166 -4.46 -5.81 -13.02
N TYR A 167 -3.20 -6.22 -12.82
CA TYR A 167 -2.87 -7.41 -12.02
C TYR A 167 -3.33 -7.27 -10.56
N PHE A 168 -3.32 -6.07 -10.00
CA PHE A 168 -3.80 -5.82 -8.64
C PHE A 168 -5.33 -5.99 -8.53
N LEU A 169 -6.04 -5.80 -9.65
CA LEU A 169 -7.48 -6.01 -9.81
C LEU A 169 -7.85 -7.48 -10.17
N GLU A 170 -6.89 -8.40 -10.16
CA GLU A 170 -7.14 -9.83 -10.40
C GLU A 170 -7.31 -10.65 -9.12
N SER A 171 -7.28 -10.01 -7.95
CA SER A 171 -7.49 -10.67 -6.65
C SER A 171 -8.76 -11.53 -6.65
N ALA A 172 -8.70 -12.76 -6.12
CA ALA A 172 -9.87 -13.63 -6.06
C ALA A 172 -10.98 -13.09 -5.14
N ARG A 173 -10.63 -12.28 -4.15
CA ARG A 173 -11.52 -11.79 -3.09
C ARG A 173 -11.35 -10.29 -2.84
N TYR A 174 -12.44 -9.67 -2.42
CA TYR A 174 -12.52 -8.25 -2.12
C TYR A 174 -13.28 -8.01 -0.82
N ILE A 175 -12.86 -7.01 -0.05
CA ILE A 175 -13.64 -6.48 1.07
C ILE A 175 -14.58 -5.42 0.54
N VAL A 176 -15.85 -5.52 0.94
CA VAL A 176 -16.84 -4.47 0.68
C VAL A 176 -16.72 -3.41 1.76
N VAL A 177 -16.33 -2.21 1.37
CA VAL A 177 -16.24 -1.03 2.24
C VAL A 177 -17.30 -0.04 1.82
N GLY A 178 -17.89 0.70 2.76
CA GLY A 178 -18.78 1.79 2.40
C GLY A 178 -19.81 2.11 3.46
N ASP A 179 -20.83 2.83 3.02
CA ASP A 179 -22.00 3.20 3.80
C ASP A 179 -23.30 2.94 3.02
N HIS A 180 -24.40 3.57 3.43
CA HIS A 180 -25.70 3.36 2.78
C HIS A 180 -25.82 3.99 1.38
N SER A 181 -24.87 4.81 0.96
CA SER A 181 -24.90 5.62 -0.27
C SER A 181 -23.76 5.32 -1.26
N GLN A 182 -22.66 4.75 -0.78
CA GLN A 182 -21.52 4.37 -1.60
C GLN A 182 -20.91 3.07 -1.09
N ILE A 183 -20.47 2.22 -2.03
CA ILE A 183 -19.66 1.05 -1.74
C ILE A 183 -18.41 1.02 -2.62
N GLU A 184 -17.35 0.48 -2.06
CA GLU A 184 -16.04 0.29 -2.68
C GLU A 184 -15.58 -1.15 -2.44
N PHE A 185 -14.78 -1.66 -3.37
CA PHE A 185 -14.26 -3.03 -3.32
C PHE A 185 -12.75 -2.98 -3.22
N LEU A 186 -12.23 -3.26 -2.02
CA LEU A 186 -10.79 -3.29 -1.80
C LEU A 186 -10.26 -4.72 -2.02
N PRO A 187 -9.22 -4.92 -2.85
CA PRO A 187 -8.65 -6.24 -3.06
C PRO A 187 -8.13 -6.84 -1.76
N PHE A 188 -8.38 -8.13 -1.55
CA PHE A 188 -7.98 -8.85 -0.34
C PHE A 188 -7.28 -10.18 -0.65
N PRO A 189 -6.07 -10.09 -1.25
CA PRO A 189 -5.36 -11.26 -1.75
C PRO A 189 -4.87 -12.17 -0.61
N ASN A 190 -4.86 -13.47 -0.89
CA ASN A 190 -4.17 -14.45 -0.06
C ASN A 190 -2.64 -14.34 -0.23
N THR A 191 -1.87 -15.08 0.56
CA THR A 191 -0.41 -15.01 0.56
C THR A 191 0.24 -15.35 -0.79
N ASP A 192 -0.31 -16.30 -1.55
CA ASP A 192 0.25 -16.68 -2.85
C ASP A 192 -0.02 -15.58 -3.89
N GLU A 193 -1.21 -15.00 -3.87
CA GLU A 193 -1.57 -13.84 -4.70
C GLU A 193 -0.65 -12.64 -4.40
N GLN A 194 -0.43 -12.34 -3.12
CA GLN A 194 0.50 -11.29 -2.67
C GLN A 194 1.92 -11.52 -3.20
N ASN A 195 2.45 -12.73 -3.02
CA ASN A 195 3.80 -13.07 -3.50
C ASN A 195 3.91 -12.91 -5.03
N ASN A 196 2.88 -13.32 -5.76
CA ASN A 196 2.86 -13.16 -7.21
C ASN A 196 2.80 -11.68 -7.63
N MET A 197 1.98 -10.87 -6.96
CA MET A 197 1.90 -9.42 -7.20
C MET A 197 3.26 -8.74 -6.98
N ILE A 198 3.91 -9.02 -5.85
CA ILE A 198 5.24 -8.48 -5.52
C ILE A 198 6.29 -8.89 -6.56
N ARG A 199 6.25 -10.16 -6.99
CA ARG A 199 7.16 -10.68 -8.02
C ARG A 199 7.00 -9.93 -9.34
N VAL A 200 5.77 -9.76 -9.83
CA VAL A 200 5.47 -9.03 -11.07
C VAL A 200 5.89 -7.56 -10.95
N PHE A 201 5.55 -6.92 -9.83
CA PHE A 201 5.94 -5.56 -9.52
C PHE A 201 7.46 -5.37 -9.58
N ILE A 202 8.24 -6.23 -8.92
CA ILE A 202 9.71 -6.18 -8.94
C ILE A 202 10.24 -6.44 -10.34
N GLU A 203 9.71 -7.45 -11.04
CA GLU A 203 10.18 -7.83 -12.38
C GLU A 203 10.05 -6.70 -13.40
N VAL A 204 8.92 -5.97 -13.36
CA VAL A 204 8.65 -4.86 -14.28
C VAL A 204 9.38 -3.59 -13.84
N LEU A 205 9.22 -3.18 -12.58
CA LEU A 205 9.64 -1.85 -12.13
C LEU A 205 11.11 -1.74 -11.74
N SER A 206 11.82 -2.86 -11.51
CA SER A 206 13.27 -2.84 -11.19
C SER A 206 14.15 -2.27 -12.31
N ARG A 207 13.61 -2.09 -13.53
CA ARG A 207 14.27 -1.40 -14.65
C ARG A 207 14.19 0.12 -14.56
N TYR A 208 13.25 0.64 -13.77
CA TYR A 208 12.90 2.06 -13.67
C TYR A 208 13.14 2.62 -12.27
N ALA A 209 13.18 1.74 -11.27
CA ALA A 209 13.40 2.07 -9.88
C ALA A 209 14.32 1.07 -9.19
N LYS A 210 15.02 1.54 -8.15
CA LYS A 210 15.58 0.68 -7.12
C LYS A 210 14.45 0.29 -6.17
N ILE A 211 14.25 -1.00 -5.96
CA ILE A 211 13.18 -1.53 -5.12
C ILE A 211 13.82 -2.23 -3.92
N SER A 212 13.45 -1.82 -2.71
CA SER A 212 13.83 -2.53 -1.48
C SER A 212 12.62 -3.29 -0.98
N TYR A 213 12.76 -4.59 -0.79
CA TYR A 213 11.74 -5.48 -0.26
C TYR A 213 12.19 -5.97 1.10
N ALA A 214 11.33 -5.85 2.10
CA ALA A 214 11.59 -6.38 3.43
C ALA A 214 10.49 -7.34 3.86
N ARG A 215 10.88 -8.51 4.33
CA ARG A 215 10.00 -9.48 4.98
C ARG A 215 10.25 -9.45 6.48
N ILE A 216 9.21 -9.23 7.26
CA ILE A 216 9.32 -8.89 8.69
C ILE A 216 8.54 -9.92 9.51
N ASP A 217 9.25 -10.75 10.26
CA ASP A 217 8.66 -11.64 11.25
C ASP A 217 8.29 -10.84 12.50
N LEU A 218 6.99 -10.59 12.66
CA LEU A 218 6.45 -9.78 13.75
C LEU A 218 6.59 -10.48 15.11
N ALA A 219 6.61 -11.82 15.13
CA ALA A 219 6.67 -12.59 16.36
C ALA A 219 8.10 -12.62 16.93
N ASN A 220 9.09 -12.85 16.06
CA ASN A 220 10.49 -12.94 16.45
C ASN A 220 11.24 -11.60 16.38
N ARG A 221 10.59 -10.57 15.80
CA ARG A 221 11.16 -9.23 15.59
C ARG A 221 12.45 -9.24 14.77
N ILE A 222 12.45 -10.07 13.73
CA ILE A 222 13.56 -10.20 12.77
C ILE A 222 13.05 -9.84 11.37
N TYR A 223 13.96 -9.42 10.51
CA TYR A 223 13.63 -9.06 9.14
C TYR A 223 14.74 -9.48 8.18
N ASP A 224 14.34 -9.77 6.94
CA ASP A 224 15.22 -10.00 5.81
C ASP A 224 14.95 -8.90 4.77
N VAL A 225 16.01 -8.32 4.21
CA VAL A 225 15.92 -7.25 3.20
C VAL A 225 16.61 -7.68 1.92
N GLU A 226 15.92 -7.52 0.80
CA GLU A 226 16.44 -7.72 -0.54
C GLU A 226 16.32 -6.42 -1.35
N ILE A 227 17.35 -6.09 -2.12
CA ILE A 227 17.39 -4.89 -2.96
C ILE A 227 17.50 -5.30 -4.43
N PHE A 228 16.57 -4.80 -5.24
CA PHE A 228 16.47 -5.10 -6.66
C PHE A 228 16.69 -3.84 -7.50
N ASN A 229 17.60 -3.93 -8.47
CA ASN A 229 17.71 -3.00 -9.57
C ASN A 229 18.30 -3.73 -10.80
N ARG A 230 17.76 -3.47 -11.98
CA ARG A 230 18.33 -3.96 -13.24
C ARG A 230 19.05 -2.79 -13.90
N VAL A 231 20.38 -2.85 -13.88
CA VAL A 231 21.26 -1.95 -14.63
C VAL A 231 21.19 -2.29 -16.12
#